data_AF-A0A2N2CXL8-F1
#
_entry.id   AF-A0A2N2CXL8-F1
#
_cell.length_a   1.000
_cell.length_b   1.000
_cell.length_c   1.000
_cell.angle_alpha   90.00
_cell.angle_beta   90.00
_cell.angle_gamma   90.00
#
_symmetry.space_group_name_H-M   'P 1'
#
loop_
_entity.id
_entity.type
_entity.pdbx_description
1 polymer ?
#
loop_
_entity_poly.entity_id
_entity_poly.type
_entity_poly.pdbx_seq_one_letter_code
_entity_poly.pdbx_strand_id
1 'polypeptide(L)' 'MLTIVGELINTSRPAVKEAAKNRDKDMIIDLAIRQAKAGATFIDV' A
#
# COMPACT_ATOMS: atom_id res chain seq x y z
N MET A 1 9.27 21.40 -3.50
CA MET A 1 9.19 19.96 -3.86
C MET A 1 7.95 19.41 -3.17
N LEU A 2 7.08 18.69 -3.89
CA LEU A 2 5.85 18.15 -3.32
C LEU A 2 6.13 16.73 -2.80
N THR A 3 5.78 16.45 -1.56
CA THR A 3 5.82 15.10 -0.98
C THR A 3 4.44 14.47 -1.11
N ILE A 4 4.38 13.29 -1.73
CA ILE A 4 3.15 12.49 -1.83
C ILE A 4 3.33 11.25 -0.96
N VAL A 5 2.37 10.99 -0.08
CA VAL A 5 2.35 9.76 0.75
C VAL A 5 1.22 8.87 0.25
N GLY A 6 1.56 7.66 -0.17
CA GLY A 6 0.58 6.65 -0.55
C GLY A 6 -0.02 6.00 0.69
N GLU A 7 -1.33 6.19 0.91
CA GLU A 7 -2.08 5.73 2.10
C GLU A 7 -2.81 4.39 1.91
N LEU A 8 -2.62 3.71 0.78
CA LEU A 8 -3.49 2.60 0.41
C LEU A 8 -3.17 1.30 1.16
N ILE A 9 -1.95 1.13 1.68
CA ILE A 9 -1.65 0.00 2.57
C ILE A 9 -2.13 0.41 3.96
N ASN A 10 -3.40 0.12 4.25
CA ASN A 10 -4.02 0.46 5.52
C ASN A 10 -5.09 -0.58 5.87
N THR A 11 -5.04 -1.15 7.07
CA THR A 11 -5.95 -2.23 7.50
C THR A 11 -7.40 -1.78 7.76
N SER A 12 -7.70 -0.48 7.71
CA SER A 12 -9.08 0.01 7.58
C SER A 12 -9.72 -0.40 6.25
N ARG A 13 -8.92 -0.67 5.21
CA ARG A 13 -9.37 -1.18 3.92
C ARG A 13 -9.55 -2.70 3.99
N PRO A 14 -10.75 -3.24 3.69
CA PRO A 14 -11.03 -4.68 3.83
C PRO A 14 -10.04 -5.59 3.07
N ALA A 15 -9.66 -5.24 1.84
CA ALA A 15 -8.74 -6.03 1.04
C ALA A 15 -7.33 -6.13 1.67
N VAL A 16 -6.84 -5.02 2.25
CA VAL A 16 -5.52 -5.00 2.92
C VAL A 16 -5.57 -5.73 4.25
N LYS A 17 -6.69 -5.61 4.99
CA LYS A 17 -6.92 -6.38 6.22
C LYS A 17 -6.86 -7.88 5.98
N GLU A 18 -7.54 -8.37 4.94
CA GLU A 18 -7.52 -9.80 4.59
C GLU A 18 -6.15 -10.25 4.09
N ALA A 19 -5.47 -9.44 3.28
CA ALA A 19 -4.10 -9.73 2.85
C ALA A 19 -3.13 -9.85 4.03
N ALA A 20 -3.20 -8.92 4.99
CA ALA A 20 -2.39 -8.95 6.20
C ALA A 20 -2.69 -10.20 7.06
N LYS A 21 -3.98 -10.53 7.26
CA LYS A 21 -4.42 -11.70 8.02
C LYS A 21 -3.92 -13.01 7.41
N ASN A 22 -3.96 -13.11 6.08
CA ASN A 22 -3.54 -14.30 5.34
C ASN A 22 -2.05 -14.32 4.99
N ARG A 23 -1.28 -13.30 5.42
CA ARG A 23 0.13 -13.11 5.05
C ARG A 23 0.35 -13.12 3.53
N ASP A 24 -0.60 -12.58 2.78
CA ASP A 24 -0.53 -12.41 1.34
C ASP A 24 0.42 -11.25 1.02
N LYS A 25 1.71 -11.57 0.99
CA LYS A 25 2.78 -10.63 0.68
C LYS A 25 2.66 -10.08 -0.75
N ASP A 26 2.12 -10.86 -1.69
CA ASP A 26 2.14 -10.52 -3.11
C ASP A 26 1.16 -9.37 -3.38
N MET A 27 -0.01 -9.39 -2.74
CA MET A 27 -0.97 -8.28 -2.78
C MET A 27 -0.38 -6.98 -2.21
N ILE A 28 0.30 -7.07 -1.05
CA ILE A 28 0.90 -5.91 -0.38
C ILE A 28 2.03 -5.31 -1.22
N ILE A 29 2.90 -6.16 -1.79
CA ILE A 29 3.98 -5.74 -2.69
C ILE A 29 3.42 -5.07 -3.95
N ASP A 30 2.41 -5.67 -4.59
CA ASP A 30 1.77 -5.07 -5.78
C ASP A 30 1.17 -3.69 -5.47
N LEU A 31 0.50 -3.56 -4.32
CA LEU A 31 -0.08 -2.29 -3.90
C LEU A 31 0.99 -1.22 -3.64
N ALA A 32 2.11 -1.58 -3.02
CA ALA A 32 3.25 -0.68 -2.85
C ALA A 32 3.83 -0.22 -4.20
N ILE A 33 4.04 -1.17 -5.13
CA ILE A 33 4.57 -0.88 -6.47
C ILE A 33 3.63 0.06 -7.24
N ARG A 34 2.31 -0.15 -7.18
CA ARG A 34 1.34 0.72 -7.84
C ARG A 34 1.37 2.14 -7.30
N GLN A 35 1.46 2.31 -5.98
CA GLN A 35 1.57 3.64 -5.37
C GLN A 35 2.87 4.36 -5.74
N ALA A 36 4.00 3.64 -5.74
CA ALA A 36 5.28 4.20 -6.19
C ALA A 36 5.22 4.63 -7.67
N LYS A 37 4.65 3.79 -8.54
CA LYS A 37 4.44 4.12 -9.96
C LYS A 37 3.50 5.31 -10.17
N ALA A 38 2.56 5.54 -9.25
CA ALA A 38 1.66 6.69 -9.28
C ALA A 38 2.31 7.99 -8.77
N GLY A 39 3.58 7.96 -8.33
CA GLY A 39 4.33 9.14 -7.90
C GLY A 39 4.40 9.33 -6.39
N ALA A 40 4.01 8.34 -5.58
CA ALA A 40 4.21 8.40 -4.13
C ALA A 40 5.71 8.48 -3.78
N THR A 41 6.07 9.45 -2.95
CA THR A 41 7.41 9.63 -2.40
C THR A 41 7.66 8.69 -1.23
N PHE A 42 6.63 8.48 -0.41
CA PHE A 42 6.62 7.54 0.71
C PHE A 42 5.37 6.67 0.64
N ILE A 43 5.43 5.50 1.26
CA ILE A 43 4.29 4.60 1.44
C ILE A 43 4.01 4.50 2.94
N ASP A 44 2.80 4.88 3.33
CA ASP A 44 2.27 4.66 4.69
C ASP A 44 1.74 3.23 4.82
N VAL A 45 1.76 2.67 6.03
CA VAL A 45 1.53 1.23 6.29
C VAL A 45 0.67 1.00 7.54
#